data_AF-A0A7R9MEM2-F1
#
_entry.id   AF-A0A7R9MEM2-F1
#
_cell.length_a   1.000
_cell.length_b   1.000
_cell.length_c   1.000
_cell.angle_alpha   90.00
_cell.angle_beta   90.00
_cell.angle_gamma   90.00
#
_symmetry.space_group_name_H-M   'P 1'
#
loop_
_entity.id
_entity.type
_entity.pdbx_description
1 polymer ?
#
loop_
_entity_poly.entity_id
_entity_poly.type
_entity_poly.pdbx_seq_one_letter_code
_entity_poly.pdbx_strand_id
1 'polypeptide(L)'
;MKVLCLLSVLVLAVNSLPVNEFNGNSYVVLVAGSNTWGNYRHQSDIYHTYQIVKSRGIPDENIIVFHYDDIANNKANPFPGKV
;
A
#
# COMPACT_ATOMS: atom_id res chain seq x y z
N MET A 1 -35.33 15.68 -9.38
CA MET A 1 -34.60 16.62 -8.49
C MET A 1 -34.33 16.06 -7.09
N LYS A 2 -35.30 15.44 -6.39
CA LYS A 2 -35.09 14.88 -5.04
C LYS A 2 -34.10 13.69 -4.95
N VAL A 3 -34.08 12.81 -5.95
CA VAL A 3 -33.17 11.64 -5.99
C VAL A 3 -31.70 12.04 -6.17
N LEU A 4 -31.43 13.13 -6.89
CA LEU A 4 -30.08 13.62 -7.15
C LEU A 4 -29.44 14.21 -5.88
N CYS A 5 -30.21 14.93 -5.06
CA CYS A 5 -29.74 15.43 -3.76
C CYS A 5 -29.44 14.30 -2.76
N LEU A 6 -30.24 13.22 -2.77
CA LEU A 6 -30.01 12.07 -1.88
C LEU A 6 -28.69 11.35 -2.23
N LEU A 7 -28.38 11.16 -3.51
CA LEU A 7 -27.09 10.62 -3.94
C LEU A 7 -25.92 11.55 -3.57
N SER A 8 -26.05 12.86 -3.76
CA SER A 8 -24.95 13.80 -3.44
C SER A 8 -24.68 13.88 -1.93
N VAL A 9 -25.72 13.81 -1.10
CA VAL A 9 -25.60 13.79 0.37
C VAL A 9 -24.96 12.48 0.84
N LEU A 10 -25.28 11.35 0.20
CA LEU A 10 -24.67 10.06 0.52
C LEU A 10 -23.17 10.04 0.16
N VAL A 11 -22.77 10.62 -0.98
CA VAL A 11 -21.36 10.75 -1.39
C VAL A 11 -20.58 11.63 -0.42
N LEU A 12 -21.15 12.72 0.08
CA LEU A 12 -20.50 13.55 1.09
C LEU A 12 -20.31 12.80 2.42
N ALA A 13 -21.29 12.00 2.85
CA ALA A 13 -21.23 11.25 4.11
C ALA A 13 -20.14 10.16 4.13
N VAL A 14 -19.89 9.47 3.00
CA VAL A 14 -18.80 8.47 2.92
C VAL A 14 -17.41 9.10 2.96
N ASN A 15 -17.23 10.32 2.45
CA ASN A 15 -15.96 11.03 2.50
C ASN A 15 -15.62 11.58 3.90
N SER A 16 -16.63 11.71 4.77
CA SER A 16 -16.45 12.16 6.17
C SER A 16 -16.19 11.01 7.16
N LEU A 17 -16.11 9.76 6.69
CA LEU A 17 -15.75 8.65 7.55
C LEU A 17 -14.29 8.82 7.99
N PRO A 18 -13.99 8.81 9.30
CA PRO A 18 -12.63 8.93 9.78
C PRO A 18 -11.83 7.69 9.34
N VAL A 19 -10.97 7.86 8.36
CA VAL A 19 -9.88 6.91 8.12
C VAL A 19 -8.85 7.19 9.21
N ASN A 20 -8.38 6.13 9.87
CA ASN A 20 -7.36 6.24 10.91
C ASN A 20 -6.03 6.59 10.22
N GLU A 21 -5.74 7.88 10.12
CA GLU A 21 -4.47 8.41 9.62
C GLU A 21 -3.39 8.18 10.67
N PHE A 22 -2.20 7.78 10.22
CA PHE A 22 -1.07 7.75 11.12
C PHE A 22 -0.62 9.17 11.42
N ASN A 23 -0.12 9.43 12.64
CA ASN A 23 0.52 10.71 12.90
C ASN A 23 1.83 10.80 12.08
N GLY A 24 2.24 12.00 11.69
CA GLY A 24 3.48 12.21 10.93
C GLY A 24 4.77 11.78 11.66
N ASN A 25 4.67 11.36 12.92
CA ASN A 25 5.81 10.91 13.75
C ASN A 25 5.90 9.38 13.85
N SER A 26 5.00 8.64 13.20
CA SER A 26 5.00 7.17 13.22
C SER A 26 6.05 6.63 12.25
N TYR A 27 6.74 5.57 12.67
CA TYR A 27 7.71 4.83 11.87
C TYR A 27 7.21 3.43 11.56
N VAL A 28 7.49 2.95 10.36
CA VAL A 28 7.10 1.62 9.91
C VAL A 28 8.34 0.90 9.40
N VAL A 29 8.53 -0.34 9.87
CA VAL A 29 9.59 -1.24 9.38
C VAL A 29 8.93 -2.43 8.69
N LEU A 30 9.18 -2.59 7.40
CA LEU A 30 8.63 -3.67 6.56
C LEU A 30 9.76 -4.64 6.20
N VAL A 31 9.58 -5.94 6.45
CA VAL A 31 10.62 -6.94 6.24
C VAL A 31 10.06 -8.15 5.50
N ALA A 32 10.60 -8.44 4.31
CA ALA A 32 10.42 -9.71 3.61
C ALA A 32 11.59 -10.63 3.91
N GLY A 33 11.36 -11.67 4.72
CA GLY A 33 12.41 -12.58 5.20
C GLY A 33 12.86 -13.68 4.22
N SER A 34 12.52 -13.58 2.93
CA SER A 34 12.89 -14.60 1.93
C SER A 34 13.01 -14.01 0.52
N ASN A 35 13.64 -14.77 -0.36
CA ASN A 35 13.87 -14.42 -1.76
C ASN A 35 13.35 -15.52 -2.72
N THR A 36 13.61 -15.32 -4.01
CA THR A 36 13.24 -16.14 -5.17
C THR A 36 11.78 -16.08 -5.58
N TRP A 37 11.54 -16.43 -6.85
CA TRP A 37 10.20 -16.46 -7.45
C TRP A 37 9.20 -17.34 -6.70
N GLY A 38 9.64 -18.47 -6.13
CA GLY A 38 8.78 -19.34 -5.32
C GLY A 38 8.23 -18.69 -4.04
N ASN A 39 8.85 -17.59 -3.59
CA ASN A 39 8.43 -16.80 -2.44
C ASN A 39 7.94 -15.39 -2.81
N TYR A 40 7.51 -15.17 -4.06
CA TYR A 40 6.93 -13.92 -4.56
C TYR A 40 6.08 -13.18 -3.52
N ARG A 41 5.17 -13.92 -2.87
CA ARG A 41 4.19 -13.40 -1.90
C ARG A 41 4.83 -12.57 -0.79
N HIS A 42 6.00 -12.95 -0.25
CA HIS A 42 6.57 -12.24 0.90
C HIS A 42 7.04 -10.82 0.54
N GLN A 43 7.57 -10.62 -0.68
CA GLN A 43 7.91 -9.27 -1.15
C GLN A 43 6.67 -8.52 -1.64
N SER A 44 5.72 -9.21 -2.29
CA SER A 44 4.44 -8.63 -2.69
C SER A 44 3.65 -8.05 -1.49
N ASP A 45 3.62 -8.76 -0.37
CA ASP A 45 2.89 -8.35 0.84
C ASP A 45 3.45 -7.03 1.40
N ILE A 46 4.77 -6.87 1.44
CA ILE A 46 5.38 -5.63 1.95
C ILE A 46 5.26 -4.48 0.96
N TYR A 47 5.31 -4.71 -0.36
CA TYR A 47 5.07 -3.64 -1.34
C TYR A 47 3.63 -3.14 -1.26
N HIS A 48 2.67 -4.06 -1.10
CA HIS A 48 1.28 -3.69 -0.86
C HIS A 48 1.13 -2.88 0.43
N THR A 49 1.76 -3.33 1.51
CA THR A 49 1.73 -2.63 2.81
C THR A 49 2.39 -1.25 2.72
N TYR A 50 3.49 -1.10 1.99
CA TYR A 50 4.13 0.19 1.72
C TYR A 50 3.14 1.19 1.11
N GLN A 51 2.35 0.77 0.10
CA GLN A 51 1.33 1.64 -0.50
C GLN A 51 0.24 2.02 0.50
N ILE A 52 -0.20 1.09 1.34
CA ILE A 52 -1.22 1.36 2.38
C ILE A 52 -0.71 2.40 3.37
N VAL A 53 0.46 2.19 3.96
CA VAL A 53 0.97 3.10 5.01
C VAL A 53 1.29 4.49 4.46
N LYS A 54 1.81 4.55 3.22
CA LYS A 54 2.01 5.80 2.49
C LYS A 54 0.70 6.53 2.22
N SER A 55 -0.35 5.82 1.80
CA SER A 55 -1.67 6.40 1.57
C SER A 55 -2.36 6.91 2.83
N ARG A 56 -1.90 6.48 4.02
CA ARG A 56 -2.41 6.87 5.35
C ARG A 56 -1.50 7.86 6.08
N GLY A 57 -0.66 8.58 5.33
CA GLY A 57 0.09 9.73 5.84
C GLY A 57 1.45 9.45 6.47
N ILE A 58 2.00 8.23 6.40
CA ILE A 58 3.39 7.99 6.79
C ILE A 58 4.31 8.57 5.70
N PRO A 59 5.22 9.52 6.03
CA PRO A 59 6.17 10.04 5.04
C PRO A 59 7.22 8.98 4.68
N ASP A 60 7.74 9.01 3.45
CA ASP A 60 8.70 8.01 2.94
C ASP A 60 9.94 7.87 3.83
N GLU A 61 10.41 8.97 4.41
CA GLU A 61 11.56 8.99 5.34
C GLU A 61 11.34 8.17 6.63
N ASN A 62 10.08 7.87 6.97
CA ASN A 62 9.71 7.05 8.12
C ASN A 62 9.36 5.60 7.75
N ILE A 63 9.46 5.20 6.47
CA ILE A 63 9.19 3.83 6.01
C ILE A 63 10.51 3.15 5.66
N ILE A 64 10.93 2.21 6.50
CA ILE A 64 12.15 1.43 6.30
C ILE A 64 11.77 0.07 5.72
N VAL A 65 12.27 -0.25 4.53
CA VAL A 65 11.93 -1.49 3.81
C VAL A 65 13.18 -2.37 3.69
N PHE A 66 13.05 -3.63 4.10
CA PHE A 66 14.04 -4.67 3.90
C PHE A 66 13.45 -5.78 3.02
N HIS A 67 14.00 -5.94 1.82
CA HIS A 67 13.61 -6.97 0.86
C HIS A 67 14.81 -7.35 0.00
N TYR A 68 14.73 -8.50 -0.66
CA TYR A 68 15.87 -9.00 -1.46
C TYR A 68 15.94 -8.38 -2.87
N ASP A 69 14.83 -7.84 -3.36
CA ASP A 69 14.72 -7.09 -4.63
C ASP A 69 14.89 -7.93 -5.90
N ASP A 70 14.47 -9.20 -5.86
CA ASP A 70 14.65 -10.16 -6.97
C ASP A 70 13.34 -10.57 -7.69
N ILE A 71 12.24 -9.85 -7.44
CA ILE A 71 10.91 -10.19 -7.98
C ILE A 71 10.55 -9.40 -9.24
N ALA A 72 10.64 -8.07 -9.22
CA ALA A 72 10.14 -7.22 -10.31
C ALA A 72 10.80 -7.56 -11.66
N ASN A 73 12.10 -7.83 -11.66
CA ASN A 73 12.88 -8.15 -12.85
C ASN A 73 13.23 -9.64 -12.97
N ASN A 74 12.52 -10.51 -12.23
CA ASN A 74 12.73 -11.95 -12.31
C ASN A 74 12.40 -12.46 -13.73
N LYS A 75 13.17 -13.42 -14.25
CA LYS A 75 12.92 -14.04 -15.57
C LYS A 75 11.57 -14.76 -15.66
N ALA A 76 11.05 -15.23 -14.52
CA ALA A 76 9.76 -15.88 -14.45
C ALA A 76 8.59 -14.89 -14.34
N ASN A 77 8.86 -13.58 -14.18
CA ASN A 77 7.82 -12.56 -14.10
C ASN A 77 7.23 -12.27 -15.49
N PRO A 78 5.94 -12.57 -15.74
CA PRO A 78 5.29 -12.27 -17.00
C PRO A 78 5.11 -10.75 -17.24
N PHE A 79 5.27 -9.92 -16.20
CA PHE A 79 5.16 -8.46 -16.27
C PHE A 79 6.42 -7.79 -15.72
N PRO A 80 7.54 -7.76 -16.47
CA PRO A 80 8.80 -7.19 -16.01
C PRO A 80 8.65 -5.76 -15.47
N GLY A 81 9.27 -5.49 -14.33
CA GLY A 81 9.21 -4.22 -13.62
C GLY A 81 7.95 -4.03 -12.76
N LYS A 82 7.03 -5.01 -12.71
CA LYS A 82 5.82 -4.98 -11.88
C LYS A 82 5.84 -6.09 -10.84
N VAL A 83 5.26 -5.81 -9.68
CA VAL A 83 4.97 -6.77 -8.60
C VAL A 83 3.57 -6.50 -8.06
#